data_AF-A0A2N2J948-F1
#
_entry.id   AF-A0A2N2J948-F1
#
_cell.length_a   1.000
_cell.length_b   1.000
_cell.length_c   1.000
_cell.angle_alpha   90.00
_cell.angle_beta   90.00
_cell.angle_gamma   90.00
#
_symmetry.space_group_name_H-M   'P 1'
#
loop_
_entity.id
_entity.type
_entity.pdbx_description
1 polymer ?
#
loop_
_entity_poly.entity_id
_entity_poly.type
_entity_poly.pdbx_seq_one_letter_code
_entity_poly.pdbx_strand_id
1 'polypeptide(L)'
;MRESIENAVLHVKIILAVRGAILDTQQQQAYTFFRQKKLLAYSISNNGGDMNTYIDYSKRVKKIQEEMKKANLDIFVGTRTVSLSYVAGAFIPWRSAVVVSKDGSAGLITMLIDSERLKNESWLGNISPYAPLPGMDLMDLIIYNIKQSGAETGRIGVELGHSPRGNTGYLFATEYELLKGALPKATFVNASNVVDRASYIKEPGEIKLLRQAAAIADAAIDCVKGSLDIGMTETQIAGIGEMELRRLGSEYHWAVTGSSEVASGYRATYNMNGTTQPTQKIVQRGENIIVDLHPLYQLYPSDLAHNFILGKPTLEQKKIADAYLATAETIVRNFKAGNKVGDVHKTVMDKLTELGYAGYTIPSFGHGLGVFGHEWYPAIISNDEFRDVVLEENVVEVAFLAMSVPGICGMRLECPVLVTKDGGEMLCKTPLELTVLDV
;
A
#
# COMPACT_ATOMS: atom_id res chain seq x y z
N MET A 1 -39.24 38.43 9.15
CA MET A 1 -38.92 36.99 8.96
C MET A 1 -39.36 36.46 7.60
N ARG A 2 -40.57 36.77 7.09
CA ARG A 2 -40.96 36.43 5.70
C ARG A 2 -40.17 37.21 4.64
N GLU A 3 -39.91 38.50 4.85
CA GLU A 3 -39.11 39.33 3.91
C GLU A 3 -37.64 38.89 3.76
N SER A 4 -37.02 38.30 4.80
CA SER A 4 -35.63 37.84 4.69
C SER A 4 -35.49 36.54 3.90
N ILE A 5 -36.56 35.72 3.86
CA ILE A 5 -36.60 34.47 3.10
C ILE A 5 -36.87 34.78 1.62
N GLU A 6 -37.76 35.72 1.31
CA GLU A 6 -38.03 36.14 -0.07
C GLU A 6 -36.80 36.78 -0.73
N ASN A 7 -36.02 37.59 0.01
CA ASN A 7 -34.78 38.18 -0.49
C ASN A 7 -33.65 37.15 -0.72
N ALA A 8 -33.61 36.06 0.06
CA ALA A 8 -32.66 34.96 -0.14
C ALA A 8 -33.01 34.11 -1.37
N VAL A 9 -34.30 33.84 -1.58
CA VAL A 9 -34.80 33.11 -2.78
C VAL A 9 -34.57 33.92 -4.06
N LEU A 10 -34.69 35.25 -4.00
CA LEU A 10 -34.42 36.13 -5.13
C LEU A 10 -32.92 36.14 -5.52
N HIS A 11 -32.01 36.15 -4.53
CA HIS A 11 -30.57 36.07 -4.78
C HIS A 11 -30.15 34.74 -5.42
N VAL A 12 -30.72 33.61 -4.99
CA VAL A 12 -30.43 32.29 -5.58
C VAL A 12 -30.94 32.19 -7.02
N LYS A 13 -32.11 32.77 -7.32
CA LYS A 13 -32.64 32.82 -8.69
C LYS A 13 -31.79 33.68 -9.63
N ILE A 14 -31.23 34.79 -9.15
CA ILE A 14 -30.32 35.64 -9.95
C ILE A 14 -28.99 34.91 -10.22
N ILE A 15 -28.43 34.21 -9.24
CA ILE A 15 -27.21 33.41 -9.43
C ILE A 15 -27.43 32.27 -10.44
N LEU A 16 -28.59 31.61 -10.40
CA LEU A 16 -28.95 30.57 -11.36
C LEU A 16 -29.23 31.12 -12.76
N ALA A 17 -29.82 32.31 -12.88
CA ALA A 17 -30.04 32.98 -14.16
C ALA A 17 -28.73 33.47 -14.81
N VAL A 18 -27.76 33.95 -14.01
CA VAL A 18 -26.42 34.32 -14.48
C VAL A 18 -25.61 33.08 -14.88
N ARG A 19 -25.77 31.94 -14.18
CA ARG A 19 -25.18 30.65 -14.60
C ARG A 19 -25.80 30.10 -15.89
N GLY A 20 -27.11 30.31 -16.09
CA GLY A 20 -27.82 29.88 -17.29
C GLY A 20 -27.49 30.70 -18.55
N ALA A 21 -27.05 31.95 -18.38
CA ALA A 21 -26.73 32.85 -19.50
C ALA A 21 -25.24 32.84 -19.93
N ILE A 22 -24.36 32.15 -19.20
CA ILE A 22 -22.91 32.05 -19.52
C ILE A 22 -22.57 30.73 -20.24
N LEU A 23 -23.56 29.85 -20.43
CA LEU A 23 -23.40 28.59 -21.15
C LEU A 23 -24.04 28.71 -22.54
N ASP A 24 -23.41 29.46 -23.45
CA ASP A 24 -23.72 29.26 -24.87
C ASP A 24 -22.50 29.44 -25.81
N THR A 25 -22.41 28.50 -26.73
CA THR A 25 -21.65 28.47 -28.01
C THR A 25 -20.12 28.25 -28.11
N GLN A 26 -19.33 28.05 -27.04
CA GLN A 26 -17.92 27.60 -27.24
C GLN A 26 -17.48 26.33 -26.49
N GLN A 27 -18.21 25.88 -25.46
CA GLN A 27 -17.85 24.64 -24.75
C GLN A 27 -18.33 23.36 -25.44
N GLN A 28 -19.39 23.42 -26.25
CA GLN A 28 -20.01 22.20 -26.79
C GLN A 28 -19.22 21.58 -27.95
N GLN A 29 -18.40 22.35 -28.66
CA GLN A 29 -17.48 21.82 -29.69
C GLN A 29 -16.17 21.28 -29.09
N ALA A 30 -15.73 21.78 -27.93
CA ALA A 30 -14.58 21.22 -27.20
C ALA A 30 -14.92 19.85 -26.57
N TYR A 31 -16.15 19.67 -26.09
CA TYR A 31 -16.57 18.42 -25.43
C TYR A 31 -16.65 17.20 -26.37
N THR A 32 -16.86 17.40 -27.67
CA THR A 32 -16.90 16.28 -28.65
C THR A 32 -15.51 15.93 -29.17
N PHE A 33 -14.59 16.89 -29.25
CA PHE A 33 -13.22 16.64 -29.71
C PHE A 33 -12.37 15.85 -28.69
N PHE A 34 -12.65 16.00 -27.38
CA PHE A 34 -11.94 15.27 -26.33
C PHE A 34 -12.42 13.83 -26.11
N ARG A 35 -13.61 13.45 -26.60
CA ARG A 35 -14.17 12.10 -26.36
C ARG A 35 -13.60 11.03 -27.30
N GLN A 36 -13.10 11.41 -28.48
CA GLN A 36 -12.59 10.44 -29.47
C GLN A 36 -11.10 10.08 -29.30
N LYS A 37 -10.34 10.75 -28.41
CA LYS A 37 -8.97 10.34 -28.03
C LYS A 37 -8.88 9.52 -26.74
N LYS A 38 -9.97 9.34 -25.99
CA LYS A 38 -9.97 8.70 -24.65
C LYS A 38 -10.06 7.16 -24.64
N LEU A 39 -9.65 6.52 -25.74
CA LEU A 39 -9.48 5.07 -25.87
C LEU A 39 -8.04 4.67 -26.27
N LEU A 40 -7.09 5.62 -26.28
CA LEU A 40 -5.67 5.31 -26.45
C LEU A 40 -4.88 5.71 -25.20
N ALA A 41 -4.22 4.70 -24.61
CA ALA A 41 -2.98 4.75 -23.84
C ALA A 41 -2.68 6.02 -23.04
N TYR A 42 -2.79 5.93 -21.71
CA TYR A 42 -2.06 6.81 -20.81
C TYR A 42 -0.56 6.42 -20.86
N SER A 43 0.17 6.97 -21.83
CA SER A 43 1.64 6.91 -21.86
C SER A 43 2.18 8.21 -21.28
N ILE A 44 2.77 8.15 -20.08
CA ILE A 44 3.66 9.20 -19.59
C ILE A 44 5.07 8.68 -19.77
N SER A 45 5.69 9.05 -20.90
CA SER A 45 7.10 8.86 -21.16
C SER A 45 7.90 9.99 -20.53
N ASN A 46 8.96 9.65 -19.78
CA ASN A 46 10.20 10.40 -19.84
C ASN A 46 11.37 9.44 -19.56
N ASN A 47 12.08 9.10 -20.64
CA ASN A 47 13.37 8.42 -20.75
C ASN A 47 13.52 7.02 -20.12
N GLY A 48 13.22 5.98 -20.92
CA GLY A 48 13.73 4.62 -20.72
C GLY A 48 12.74 3.49 -21.03
N GLY A 49 12.42 3.26 -22.30
CA GLY A 49 11.60 2.12 -22.75
C GLY A 49 10.09 2.35 -22.67
N ASP A 50 9.35 1.77 -23.61
CA ASP A 50 7.88 1.79 -23.69
C ASP A 50 7.24 1.17 -22.43
N MET A 51 7.12 1.95 -21.36
CA MET A 51 6.28 1.63 -20.19
C MET A 51 4.84 2.06 -20.50
N ASN A 52 4.23 1.42 -21.50
CA ASN A 52 2.78 1.47 -21.65
C ASN A 52 2.19 0.54 -20.58
N THR A 53 2.10 1.04 -19.36
CA THR A 53 1.51 0.32 -18.23
C THR A 53 0.00 0.48 -18.30
N TYR A 54 -0.69 -0.63 -18.57
CA TYR A 54 -2.14 -0.67 -18.58
C TYR A 54 -2.66 -1.37 -17.33
N ILE A 55 -3.61 -0.72 -16.66
CA ILE A 55 -4.36 -1.22 -15.52
C ILE A 55 -5.84 -1.31 -15.91
N ASP A 56 -6.46 -2.49 -15.78
CA ASP A 56 -7.88 -2.68 -16.09
C ASP A 56 -8.73 -2.50 -14.82
N TYR A 57 -9.03 -1.25 -14.50
CA TYR A 57 -9.85 -0.95 -13.33
C TYR A 57 -11.27 -1.52 -13.42
N SER A 58 -11.81 -1.67 -14.63
CA SER A 58 -13.14 -2.28 -14.81
C SER A 58 -13.14 -3.76 -14.40
N LYS A 59 -12.04 -4.47 -14.68
CA LYS A 59 -11.82 -5.85 -14.22
C LYS A 59 -11.63 -5.93 -12.71
N ARG A 60 -11.00 -4.94 -12.06
CA ARG A 60 -10.89 -4.88 -10.59
C ARG A 60 -12.25 -4.83 -9.91
N VAL A 61 -13.17 -4.01 -10.42
CA VAL A 61 -14.56 -3.96 -9.93
C VAL A 61 -15.23 -5.32 -10.09
N LYS A 62 -15.04 -6.00 -11.23
CA LYS A 62 -15.57 -7.37 -11.41
C LYS A 62 -15.00 -8.38 -10.42
N LYS A 63 -13.69 -8.35 -10.15
CA LYS A 63 -13.07 -9.21 -9.12
C LYS A 63 -13.69 -8.97 -7.73
N ILE A 64 -13.91 -7.71 -7.36
CA ILE A 64 -14.62 -7.35 -6.11
C ILE A 64 -16.02 -7.96 -6.10
N GLN A 65 -16.76 -7.87 -7.21
CA GLN A 65 -18.10 -8.44 -7.31
C GLN A 65 -18.14 -9.97 -7.22
N GLU A 66 -17.13 -10.64 -7.76
CA GLU A 66 -16.96 -12.09 -7.62
C GLU A 66 -16.77 -12.47 -6.14
N GLU A 67 -15.95 -11.73 -5.40
CA GLU A 67 -15.80 -11.92 -3.95
C GLU A 67 -17.07 -11.54 -3.17
N MET A 68 -17.76 -10.47 -3.55
CA MET A 68 -19.07 -10.11 -2.99
C MET A 68 -20.10 -11.23 -3.19
N LYS A 69 -20.11 -11.87 -4.36
CA LYS A 69 -21.01 -13.00 -4.65
C LYS A 69 -20.69 -14.20 -3.75
N LYS A 70 -19.41 -14.51 -3.53
CA LYS A 70 -18.99 -15.57 -2.59
C LYS A 70 -19.41 -15.25 -1.15
N ALA A 71 -19.39 -13.99 -0.75
CA ALA A 71 -19.80 -13.52 0.57
C ALA A 71 -21.32 -13.22 0.69
N ASN A 72 -22.09 -13.41 -0.38
CA ASN A 72 -23.52 -13.09 -0.48
C ASN A 72 -23.82 -11.62 -0.06
N LEU A 73 -23.15 -10.66 -0.71
CA LEU A 73 -23.30 -9.22 -0.47
C LEU A 73 -24.06 -8.56 -1.62
N ASP A 74 -24.96 -7.64 -1.28
CA ASP A 74 -25.68 -6.80 -2.25
C ASP A 74 -24.87 -5.54 -2.62
N ILE A 75 -24.14 -5.01 -1.64
CA ILE A 75 -23.29 -3.82 -1.78
C ILE A 75 -22.09 -3.94 -0.84
N PHE A 76 -20.96 -3.39 -1.26
CA PHE A 76 -19.73 -3.28 -0.49
C PHE A 76 -19.38 -1.81 -0.27
N VAL A 77 -19.07 -1.44 0.98
CA VAL A 77 -18.54 -0.13 1.38
C VAL A 77 -17.12 -0.33 1.91
N GLY A 78 -16.14 0.06 1.10
CA GLY A 78 -14.72 -0.02 1.41
C GLY A 78 -14.18 1.32 1.89
N THR A 79 -13.49 1.32 3.01
CA THR A 79 -12.94 2.51 3.68
C THR A 79 -11.43 2.46 3.84
N ARG A 80 -10.83 1.27 3.73
CA ARG A 80 -9.41 1.06 3.86
C ARG A 80 -8.65 1.72 2.70
N THR A 81 -7.44 2.19 2.97
CA THR A 81 -6.58 2.81 1.95
C THR A 81 -6.37 1.91 0.74
N VAL A 82 -6.21 0.59 0.95
CA VAL A 82 -6.12 -0.39 -0.14
C VAL A 82 -7.39 -0.43 -0.98
N SER A 83 -8.57 -0.43 -0.36
CA SER A 83 -9.86 -0.46 -1.03
C SER A 83 -10.11 0.82 -1.83
N LEU A 84 -9.76 1.97 -1.26
CA LEU A 84 -9.79 3.26 -1.94
C LEU A 84 -8.88 3.27 -3.16
N SER A 85 -7.61 2.89 -3.00
CA SER A 85 -6.60 2.96 -4.06
C SER A 85 -6.85 1.91 -5.16
N TYR A 86 -7.25 0.70 -4.79
CA TYR A 86 -7.53 -0.39 -5.74
C TYR A 86 -8.71 -0.07 -6.64
N VAL A 87 -9.80 0.48 -6.07
CA VAL A 87 -11.02 0.81 -6.79
C VAL A 87 -10.90 2.13 -7.52
N ALA A 88 -10.40 3.20 -6.90
CA ALA A 88 -10.35 4.53 -7.52
C ALA A 88 -9.16 4.70 -8.48
N GLY A 89 -8.07 3.96 -8.27
CA GLY A 89 -6.86 4.12 -9.09
C GLY A 89 -6.19 5.49 -8.91
N ALA A 90 -6.44 6.18 -7.79
CA ALA A 90 -5.90 7.50 -7.50
C ALA A 90 -5.50 7.60 -6.02
N PHE A 91 -4.56 8.51 -5.72
CA PHE A 91 -4.16 8.79 -4.34
C PHE A 91 -5.27 9.52 -3.60
N ILE A 92 -5.67 9.02 -2.42
CA ILE A 92 -6.76 9.56 -1.61
C ILE A 92 -6.25 9.78 -0.18
N PRO A 93 -5.92 11.03 0.20
CA PRO A 93 -5.36 11.32 1.52
C PRO A 93 -6.42 11.44 2.63
N TRP A 94 -7.68 11.71 2.26
CA TRP A 94 -8.76 11.97 3.22
C TRP A 94 -9.58 10.72 3.49
N ARG A 95 -10.20 10.68 4.67
CA ARG A 95 -11.23 9.70 5.01
C ARG A 95 -12.27 9.68 3.89
N SER A 96 -12.37 8.56 3.19
CA SER A 96 -13.24 8.40 2.02
C SER A 96 -13.86 7.01 2.05
N ALA A 97 -14.82 6.77 1.16
CA ALA A 97 -15.40 5.44 0.98
C ALA A 97 -15.59 5.15 -0.51
N VAL A 98 -15.28 3.93 -0.92
CA VAL A 98 -15.73 3.38 -2.20
C VAL A 98 -16.99 2.58 -1.97
N VAL A 99 -17.95 2.71 -2.88
CA VAL A 99 -19.20 1.96 -2.86
C VAL A 99 -19.26 1.14 -4.14
N VAL A 100 -19.35 -0.19 -4.00
CA VAL A 100 -19.45 -1.12 -5.13
C VAL A 100 -20.72 -1.94 -4.97
N SER A 101 -21.60 -1.88 -5.97
CA SER A 101 -22.83 -2.66 -6.00
C SER A 101 -22.65 -3.98 -6.75
N LYS A 102 -23.53 -4.94 -6.48
CA LYS A 102 -23.53 -6.24 -7.16
C LYS A 102 -23.76 -6.18 -8.68
N ASP A 103 -24.31 -5.08 -9.20
CA ASP A 103 -24.75 -4.95 -10.60
C ASP A 103 -23.79 -4.18 -11.52
N GLY A 104 -22.68 -3.65 -10.99
CA GLY A 104 -21.59 -3.08 -11.80
C GLY A 104 -21.22 -1.65 -11.44
N SER A 105 -22.03 -0.97 -10.63
CA SER A 105 -21.73 0.41 -10.26
C SER A 105 -20.61 0.46 -9.21
N ALA A 106 -19.65 1.35 -9.44
CA ALA A 106 -18.61 1.71 -8.49
C ALA A 106 -18.57 3.23 -8.39
N GLY A 107 -18.46 3.74 -7.17
CA GLY A 107 -18.35 5.17 -6.89
C GLY A 107 -17.40 5.45 -5.75
N LEU A 108 -16.95 6.70 -5.68
CA LEU A 108 -16.10 7.22 -4.62
C LEU A 108 -16.84 8.35 -3.90
N ILE A 109 -16.87 8.31 -2.57
CA ILE A 109 -17.29 9.40 -1.72
C ILE A 109 -16.04 9.96 -1.05
N THR A 110 -15.70 11.22 -1.31
CA THR A 110 -14.42 11.81 -0.89
C THR A 110 -14.57 13.29 -0.52
N MET A 111 -13.58 13.87 0.15
CA MET A 111 -13.67 15.23 0.65
C MET A 111 -13.81 16.23 -0.50
N LEU A 112 -14.71 17.21 -0.35
CA LEU A 112 -15.08 18.18 -1.37
C LEU A 112 -13.87 18.85 -2.05
N ILE A 113 -12.83 19.17 -1.27
CA ILE A 113 -11.62 19.87 -1.76
C ILE A 113 -10.81 19.06 -2.78
N ASP A 114 -10.89 17.72 -2.72
CA ASP A 114 -10.14 16.81 -3.60
C ASP A 114 -10.97 16.34 -4.80
N SER A 115 -12.28 16.63 -4.81
CA SER A 115 -13.21 16.04 -5.77
C SER A 115 -12.89 16.35 -7.23
N GLU A 116 -12.49 17.57 -7.56
CA GLU A 116 -12.11 17.96 -8.93
C GLU A 116 -10.80 17.30 -9.37
N ARG A 117 -9.81 17.19 -8.46
CA ARG A 117 -8.57 16.43 -8.72
C ARG A 117 -8.90 14.97 -9.01
N LEU A 118 -9.72 14.35 -8.16
CA LEU A 118 -10.04 12.93 -8.30
C LEU A 118 -10.89 12.65 -9.54
N LYS A 119 -11.71 13.58 -10.03
CA LYS A 119 -12.36 13.45 -11.36
C LYS A 119 -11.37 13.44 -12.53
N ASN A 120 -10.18 14.02 -12.35
CA ASN A 120 -9.13 14.04 -13.36
C ASN A 120 -8.23 12.80 -13.27
N GLU A 121 -7.87 12.41 -12.04
CA GLU A 121 -6.88 11.36 -11.78
C GLU A 121 -7.48 9.96 -11.66
N SER A 122 -8.74 9.84 -11.23
CA SER A 122 -9.46 8.55 -11.15
C SER A 122 -10.14 8.23 -12.48
N TRP A 123 -10.32 6.94 -12.74
CA TRP A 123 -11.16 6.45 -13.83
C TRP A 123 -12.67 6.49 -13.51
N LEU A 124 -13.04 6.69 -12.25
CA LEU A 124 -14.43 6.64 -11.80
C LEU A 124 -15.24 7.81 -12.35
N GLY A 125 -16.38 7.50 -12.97
CA GLY A 125 -17.34 8.52 -13.41
C GLY A 125 -18.25 9.05 -12.30
N ASN A 126 -18.37 8.32 -11.18
CA ASN A 126 -19.22 8.67 -10.05
C ASN A 126 -18.36 9.04 -8.83
N ILE A 127 -18.15 10.34 -8.62
CA ILE A 127 -17.41 10.88 -7.47
C ILE A 127 -18.31 11.86 -6.73
N SER A 128 -18.68 11.51 -5.50
CA SER A 128 -19.55 12.26 -4.61
C SER A 128 -18.73 13.06 -3.59
N PRO A 129 -18.72 14.40 -3.67
CA PRO A 129 -18.01 15.23 -2.71
C PRO A 129 -18.78 15.33 -1.38
N TYR A 130 -18.12 15.01 -0.27
CA TYR A 130 -18.64 15.21 1.07
C TYR A 130 -17.99 16.44 1.74
N ALA A 131 -18.73 17.09 2.63
CA ALA A 131 -18.25 18.09 3.56
C ALA A 131 -18.85 17.78 4.94
N PRO A 132 -18.20 18.12 6.06
CA PRO A 132 -18.72 17.83 7.41
C PRO A 132 -19.89 18.77 7.76
N LEU A 133 -20.96 18.70 6.97
CA LEU A 133 -22.18 19.50 7.01
C LEU A 133 -23.37 18.54 6.93
N PRO A 134 -24.47 18.78 7.68
CA PRO A 134 -25.65 17.92 7.62
C PRO A 134 -26.17 17.74 6.19
N GLY A 135 -26.41 16.49 5.78
CA GLY A 135 -26.86 16.12 4.43
C GLY A 135 -25.75 16.04 3.38
N MET A 136 -24.52 16.43 3.73
CA MET A 136 -23.33 16.30 2.89
C MET A 136 -22.19 15.56 3.61
N ASP A 137 -22.42 15.08 4.84
CA ASP A 137 -21.43 14.32 5.60
C ASP A 137 -21.11 12.99 4.91
N LEU A 138 -19.91 12.45 5.16
CA LEU A 138 -19.48 11.17 4.59
C LEU A 138 -20.51 10.07 4.85
N MET A 139 -21.03 9.98 6.07
CA MET A 139 -21.99 8.93 6.43
C MET A 139 -23.36 9.15 5.77
N ASP A 140 -23.81 10.40 5.67
CA ASP A 140 -25.06 10.73 4.98
C ASP A 140 -25.02 10.28 3.52
N LEU A 141 -23.89 10.52 2.84
CA LEU A 141 -23.70 10.12 1.44
C LEU A 141 -23.52 8.60 1.28
N ILE A 142 -22.87 7.91 2.22
CA ILE A 142 -22.79 6.43 2.21
C ILE A 142 -24.20 5.85 2.34
N ILE A 143 -24.99 6.31 3.30
CA ILE A 143 -26.38 5.86 3.52
C ILE A 143 -27.24 6.15 2.29
N TYR A 144 -27.09 7.33 1.69
CA TYR A 144 -27.78 7.70 0.46
C TYR A 144 -27.46 6.73 -0.68
N ASN A 145 -26.17 6.45 -0.93
CA ASN A 145 -25.75 5.54 -2.00
C ASN A 145 -26.28 4.11 -1.77
N ILE A 146 -26.26 3.61 -0.53
CA ILE A 146 -26.85 2.31 -0.18
C ILE A 146 -28.34 2.27 -0.54
N LYS A 147 -29.11 3.30 -0.16
CA LYS A 147 -30.54 3.38 -0.48
C LYS A 147 -30.80 3.50 -1.98
N GLN A 148 -29.99 4.28 -2.71
CA GLN A 148 -30.13 4.39 -4.16
C GLN A 148 -29.85 3.07 -4.90
N SER A 149 -29.00 2.21 -4.34
CA SER A 149 -28.75 0.87 -4.88
C SER A 149 -29.85 -0.15 -4.57
N GLY A 150 -30.85 0.20 -3.74
CA GLY A 150 -31.89 -0.74 -3.28
C GLY A 150 -31.40 -1.76 -2.25
N ALA A 151 -30.25 -1.52 -1.60
CA ALA A 151 -29.63 -2.44 -0.65
C ALA A 151 -29.99 -2.13 0.82
N GLU A 152 -30.95 -1.24 1.09
CA GLU A 152 -31.33 -0.79 2.44
C GLU A 152 -31.98 -1.86 3.32
N THR A 153 -32.39 -2.99 2.72
CA THR A 153 -32.86 -4.20 3.42
C THR A 153 -31.97 -5.41 3.11
N GLY A 154 -30.88 -5.21 2.37
CA GLY A 154 -30.01 -6.25 1.86
C GLY A 154 -28.86 -6.61 2.81
N ARG A 155 -27.87 -7.30 2.25
CA ARG A 155 -26.62 -7.66 2.93
C ARG A 155 -25.51 -6.69 2.53
N ILE A 156 -25.09 -5.86 3.47
CA ILE A 156 -24.12 -4.78 3.27
C ILE A 156 -22.77 -5.23 3.81
N GLY A 157 -21.78 -5.34 2.92
CA GLY A 157 -20.40 -5.56 3.30
C GLY A 157 -19.76 -4.25 3.75
N VAL A 158 -19.19 -4.25 4.95
CA VAL A 158 -18.42 -3.13 5.51
C VAL A 158 -17.08 -3.64 6.01
N GLU A 159 -16.04 -2.83 5.91
CA GLU A 159 -14.70 -3.18 6.41
C GLU A 159 -14.62 -2.95 7.92
N LEU A 160 -15.04 -3.97 8.66
CA LEU A 160 -14.93 -4.05 10.12
C LEU A 160 -13.69 -4.87 10.46
N GLY A 161 -12.91 -4.46 11.45
CA GLY A 161 -11.81 -5.29 11.89
C GLY A 161 -10.75 -4.52 12.64
N HIS A 162 -9.63 -5.20 12.81
CA HIS A 162 -8.39 -4.63 13.31
C HIS A 162 -7.28 -5.04 12.35
N SER A 163 -6.25 -4.21 12.25
CA SER A 163 -4.98 -4.62 11.69
C SER A 163 -3.97 -4.66 12.84
N PRO A 164 -3.31 -5.79 13.10
CA PRO A 164 -2.22 -5.82 14.07
C PRO A 164 -0.96 -5.10 13.56
N ARG A 165 -0.95 -4.62 12.31
CA ARG A 165 0.25 -4.13 11.61
C ARG A 165 0.27 -2.62 11.37
N GLY A 166 -0.88 -2.01 11.07
CA GLY A 166 -0.91 -0.58 10.77
C GLY A 166 -2.31 0.01 10.66
N ASN A 167 -2.37 1.33 10.50
CA ASN A 167 -3.61 2.07 10.34
C ASN A 167 -4.12 1.94 8.90
N THR A 168 -4.95 0.94 8.63
CA THR A 168 -5.42 0.65 7.27
C THR A 168 -6.69 1.40 6.88
N GLY A 169 -7.39 2.04 7.83
CA GLY A 169 -8.61 2.82 7.56
C GLY A 169 -9.93 2.04 7.67
N TYR A 170 -10.05 1.11 8.62
CA TYR A 170 -11.33 0.45 8.93
C TYR A 170 -12.42 1.46 9.34
N LEU A 171 -13.68 1.03 9.23
CA LEU A 171 -14.82 1.78 9.71
C LEU A 171 -14.74 2.00 11.23
N PHE A 172 -15.00 3.20 11.71
CA PHE A 172 -15.05 3.49 13.14
C PHE A 172 -16.32 2.89 13.78
N ALA A 173 -16.24 2.57 15.07
CA ALA A 173 -17.39 2.05 15.82
C ALA A 173 -18.60 3.00 15.78
N THR A 174 -18.37 4.32 15.84
CA THR A 174 -19.43 5.34 15.73
C THR A 174 -20.05 5.36 14.33
N GLU A 175 -19.24 5.26 13.27
CA GLU A 175 -19.70 5.17 11.88
C GLU A 175 -20.56 3.90 11.68
N TYR A 176 -20.14 2.77 12.26
CA TYR A 176 -20.90 1.52 12.22
C TYR A 176 -22.27 1.63 12.92
N GLU A 177 -22.33 2.23 14.10
CA GLU A 177 -23.60 2.42 14.82
C GLU A 177 -24.54 3.38 14.07
N LEU A 178 -24.00 4.42 13.41
CA LEU A 178 -24.79 5.29 12.54
C LEU A 178 -25.41 4.53 11.36
N LEU A 179 -24.64 3.68 10.69
CA LEU A 179 -25.17 2.83 9.60
C LEU A 179 -26.29 1.92 10.09
N LYS A 180 -26.10 1.24 11.22
CA LYS A 180 -27.12 0.38 11.82
C LYS A 180 -28.39 1.15 12.18
N GLY A 181 -28.26 2.34 12.77
CA GLY A 181 -29.40 3.19 13.11
C GLY A 181 -30.17 3.67 11.89
N ALA A 182 -29.47 4.03 10.81
CA ALA A 182 -30.07 4.55 9.58
C ALA A 182 -30.67 3.46 8.67
N LEU A 183 -30.18 2.22 8.79
CA LEU A 183 -30.56 1.08 7.95
C LEU A 183 -30.93 -0.15 8.83
N PRO A 184 -31.97 -0.04 9.68
CA PRO A 184 -32.27 -1.05 10.70
C PRO A 184 -32.77 -2.40 10.14
N LYS A 185 -33.08 -2.45 8.84
CA LYS A 185 -33.54 -3.66 8.14
C LYS A 185 -32.43 -4.35 7.36
N ALA A 186 -31.24 -3.76 7.28
CA ALA A 186 -30.10 -4.35 6.58
C ALA A 186 -29.33 -5.31 7.49
N THR A 187 -28.64 -6.26 6.87
CA THR A 187 -27.66 -7.12 7.57
C THR A 187 -26.25 -6.63 7.23
N PHE A 188 -25.48 -6.24 8.24
CA PHE A 188 -24.08 -5.85 8.06
C PHE A 188 -23.15 -7.05 8.23
N VAL A 189 -22.17 -7.16 7.33
CA VAL A 189 -21.20 -8.26 7.29
C VAL A 189 -19.80 -7.66 7.24
N ASN A 190 -18.88 -8.21 8.03
CA ASN A 190 -17.47 -7.89 7.88
C ASN A 190 -16.97 -8.40 6.51
N ALA A 191 -16.58 -7.47 5.65
CA ALA A 191 -16.14 -7.71 4.28
C ALA A 191 -14.70 -7.27 4.03
N SER A 192 -13.87 -7.18 5.08
CA SER A 192 -12.47 -6.74 4.96
C SER A 192 -11.66 -7.60 3.98
N ASN A 193 -11.98 -8.90 3.87
CA ASN A 193 -11.31 -9.83 2.95
C ASN A 193 -11.71 -9.69 1.47
N VAL A 194 -12.75 -8.90 1.13
CA VAL A 194 -13.25 -8.77 -0.25
C VAL A 194 -12.18 -8.16 -1.15
N VAL A 195 -11.58 -7.04 -0.72
CA VAL A 195 -10.51 -6.40 -1.49
C VAL A 195 -9.21 -7.20 -1.38
N ASP A 196 -8.86 -7.72 -0.20
CA ASP A 196 -7.64 -8.52 -0.01
C ASP A 196 -7.57 -9.69 -1.00
N ARG A 197 -8.70 -10.38 -1.21
CA ARG A 197 -8.78 -11.48 -2.19
C ARG A 197 -8.84 -10.99 -3.63
N ALA A 198 -9.55 -9.89 -3.89
CA ALA A 198 -9.65 -9.33 -5.23
C ALA A 198 -8.32 -8.77 -5.75
N SER A 199 -7.45 -8.26 -4.86
CA SER A 199 -6.13 -7.74 -5.19
C SER A 199 -5.01 -8.77 -5.07
N TYR A 200 -5.28 -9.96 -4.51
CA TYR A 200 -4.27 -10.96 -4.18
C TYR A 200 -3.33 -11.32 -5.35
N ILE A 201 -3.88 -11.69 -6.50
CA ILE A 201 -3.12 -12.03 -7.72
C ILE A 201 -2.96 -10.79 -8.59
N LYS A 202 -1.71 -10.40 -8.85
CA LYS A 202 -1.38 -9.16 -9.55
C LYS A 202 -1.55 -9.34 -11.06
N GLU A 203 -2.09 -8.33 -11.72
CA GLU A 203 -2.10 -8.29 -13.18
C GLU A 203 -0.75 -7.82 -13.74
N PRO A 204 -0.44 -8.07 -15.03
CA PRO A 204 0.87 -7.73 -15.60
C PRO A 204 1.26 -6.25 -15.47
N GLY A 205 0.29 -5.33 -15.51
CA GLY A 205 0.54 -3.90 -15.30
C GLY A 205 1.00 -3.58 -13.88
N GLU A 206 0.44 -4.24 -12.86
CA GLU A 206 0.82 -4.05 -11.46
C GLU A 206 2.25 -4.54 -11.22
N ILE A 207 2.60 -5.70 -11.76
CA ILE A 207 3.96 -6.25 -11.65
C ILE A 207 4.98 -5.29 -12.28
N LYS A 208 4.66 -4.65 -13.41
CA LYS A 208 5.54 -3.64 -14.02
C LYS A 208 5.73 -2.42 -13.10
N LEU A 209 4.68 -1.94 -12.46
CA LEU A 209 4.75 -0.80 -11.53
C LEU A 209 5.54 -1.16 -10.27
N LEU A 210 5.34 -2.36 -9.72
CA LEU A 210 6.12 -2.87 -8.58
C LEU A 210 7.61 -3.01 -8.93
N ARG A 211 7.95 -3.50 -10.13
CA ARG A 211 9.34 -3.53 -10.61
C ARG A 211 9.94 -2.15 -10.76
N GLN A 212 9.16 -1.18 -11.22
CA GLN A 212 9.62 0.20 -11.32
C GLN A 212 9.88 0.80 -9.94
N ALA A 213 8.98 0.58 -8.98
CA ALA A 213 9.19 1.00 -7.59
C ALA A 213 10.42 0.33 -6.98
N ALA A 214 10.65 -0.96 -7.23
CA ALA A 214 11.83 -1.70 -6.77
C ALA A 214 13.12 -1.13 -7.38
N ALA A 215 13.13 -0.82 -8.68
CA ALA A 215 14.28 -0.20 -9.33
C ALA A 215 14.61 1.20 -8.76
N ILE A 216 13.61 1.96 -8.35
CA ILE A 216 13.80 3.24 -7.66
C ILE A 216 14.46 3.01 -6.29
N ALA A 217 14.03 1.99 -5.54
CA ALA A 217 14.62 1.64 -4.25
C ALA A 217 16.08 1.18 -4.42
N ASP A 218 16.37 0.32 -5.39
CA ASP A 218 17.73 -0.15 -5.71
C ASP A 218 18.69 1.03 -5.93
N ALA A 219 18.29 1.98 -6.79
CA ALA A 219 19.11 3.14 -7.10
C ALA A 219 19.34 4.04 -5.88
N ALA A 220 18.37 4.16 -4.97
CA ALA A 220 18.53 4.92 -3.74
C ALA A 220 19.43 4.21 -2.72
N ILE A 221 19.35 2.88 -2.60
CA ILE A 221 20.30 2.09 -1.79
C ILE A 221 21.73 2.23 -2.33
N ASP A 222 21.91 2.18 -3.66
CA ASP A 222 23.21 2.41 -4.29
C ASP A 222 23.74 3.83 -4.05
N CYS A 223 22.86 4.85 -4.09
CA CYS A 223 23.21 6.23 -3.77
C CYS A 223 23.67 6.39 -2.31
N VAL A 224 22.94 5.77 -1.38
CA VAL A 224 23.33 5.72 0.04
C VAL A 224 24.68 5.03 0.19
N LYS A 225 24.84 3.83 -0.38
CA LYS A 225 26.09 3.05 -0.34
C LYS A 225 27.29 3.88 -0.82
N GLY A 226 27.15 4.64 -1.90
CA GLY A 226 28.21 5.47 -2.46
C GLY A 226 28.54 6.73 -1.65
N SER A 227 27.64 7.14 -0.73
CA SER A 227 27.78 8.36 0.07
C SER A 227 28.07 8.10 1.54
N LEU A 228 27.91 6.86 1.99
CA LEU A 228 27.94 6.51 3.40
C LEU A 228 29.38 6.52 3.94
N ASP A 229 29.61 7.30 4.99
CA ASP A 229 30.91 7.47 5.65
C ASP A 229 30.75 7.66 7.16
N ILE A 230 31.82 7.42 7.91
CA ILE A 230 31.91 7.68 9.35
C ILE A 230 31.70 9.18 9.61
N GLY A 231 31.00 9.50 10.71
CA GLY A 231 30.74 10.89 11.08
C GLY A 231 29.43 11.46 10.56
N MET A 232 28.75 10.74 9.65
CA MET A 232 27.39 11.08 9.24
C MET A 232 26.37 10.75 10.32
N THR A 233 25.29 11.52 10.40
CA THR A 233 24.11 11.14 11.17
C THR A 233 23.21 10.22 10.38
N GLU A 234 22.42 9.41 11.06
CA GLU A 234 21.41 8.59 10.37
C GLU A 234 20.36 9.43 9.63
N THR A 235 20.03 10.62 10.12
CA THR A 235 19.16 11.58 9.41
C THR A 235 19.77 12.08 8.10
N GLN A 236 21.09 12.25 8.03
CA GLN A 236 21.77 12.57 6.76
C GLN A 236 21.71 11.39 5.79
N ILE A 237 21.94 10.17 6.28
CA ILE A 237 21.84 8.94 5.48
C ILE A 237 20.43 8.77 4.91
N ALA A 238 19.39 8.91 5.74
CA ALA A 238 18.00 8.87 5.30
C ALA A 238 17.70 9.96 4.26
N GLY A 239 18.15 11.19 4.50
CA GLY A 239 17.95 12.30 3.56
C GLY A 239 18.58 12.08 2.18
N ILE A 240 19.72 11.40 2.10
CA ILE A 240 20.35 11.02 0.83
C ILE A 240 19.46 10.03 0.06
N GLY A 241 19.02 8.97 0.73
CA GLY A 241 18.11 8.00 0.13
C GLY A 241 16.81 8.67 -0.33
N GLU A 242 16.17 9.44 0.54
CA GLU A 242 14.89 10.10 0.25
C GLU A 242 14.97 11.12 -0.89
N MET A 243 16.05 11.89 -0.95
CA MET A 243 16.29 12.79 -2.08
C MET A 243 16.36 12.01 -3.40
N GLU A 244 17.05 10.86 -3.40
CA GLU A 244 17.19 10.03 -4.60
C GLU A 244 15.87 9.37 -5.00
N LEU A 245 15.10 8.84 -4.04
CA LEU A 245 13.75 8.32 -4.29
C LEU A 245 12.89 9.40 -4.98
N ARG A 246 12.92 10.64 -4.48
CA ARG A 246 12.17 11.77 -5.06
C ARG A 246 12.67 12.15 -6.44
N ARG A 247 13.99 12.21 -6.64
CA ARG A 247 14.61 12.52 -7.94
C ARG A 247 14.18 11.51 -9.02
N LEU A 248 13.94 10.26 -8.64
CA LEU A 248 13.53 9.17 -9.53
C LEU A 248 12.01 9.00 -9.66
N GLY A 249 11.22 9.90 -9.06
CA GLY A 249 9.77 9.94 -9.26
C GLY A 249 8.94 9.24 -8.19
N SER A 250 9.48 8.98 -6.99
CA SER A 250 8.66 8.55 -5.86
C SER A 250 7.67 9.66 -5.44
N GLU A 251 6.39 9.31 -5.35
CA GLU A 251 5.27 10.23 -5.12
C GLU A 251 4.99 10.45 -3.63
N TYR A 252 5.35 9.50 -2.77
CA TYR A 252 5.01 9.51 -1.35
C TYR A 252 6.16 8.96 -0.50
N HIS A 253 6.21 9.39 0.76
CA HIS A 253 7.07 8.79 1.78
C HIS A 253 6.21 8.00 2.75
N TRP A 254 6.58 6.75 2.99
CA TRP A 254 5.85 5.84 3.87
C TRP A 254 5.72 6.36 5.31
N ALA A 255 4.62 7.02 5.63
CA ALA A 255 4.49 7.71 6.92
C ALA A 255 4.26 6.77 8.12
N VAL A 256 3.88 5.50 7.91
CA VAL A 256 3.52 4.58 9.00
C VAL A 256 4.71 4.33 9.93
N THR A 257 5.93 4.24 9.37
CA THR A 257 7.16 4.02 10.13
C THR A 257 8.06 5.25 10.20
N GLY A 258 7.60 6.40 9.71
CA GLY A 258 8.32 7.66 9.74
C GLY A 258 9.15 7.96 8.49
N SER A 259 8.70 7.51 7.32
CA SER A 259 9.37 7.61 6.00
C SER A 259 10.38 6.50 5.76
N SER A 260 11.66 6.82 5.71
CA SER A 260 12.74 5.84 5.60
C SER A 260 13.26 5.46 6.96
N GLU A 261 13.64 4.20 7.15
CA GLU A 261 14.20 3.73 8.41
C GLU A 261 15.71 3.64 8.29
N VAL A 262 16.41 4.26 9.25
CA VAL A 262 17.85 4.11 9.37
C VAL A 262 18.17 3.90 10.84
N ALA A 263 18.92 2.85 11.13
CA ALA A 263 19.46 2.60 12.44
C ALA A 263 20.91 2.13 12.35
N SER A 264 21.73 2.61 13.28
CA SER A 264 23.15 2.29 13.36
C SER A 264 23.57 1.83 14.76
N GLY A 265 24.55 0.94 14.80
CA GLY A 265 25.16 0.46 16.05
C GLY A 265 24.11 -0.14 16.98
N TYR A 266 24.11 0.29 18.26
CA TYR A 266 23.20 -0.26 19.27
C TYR A 266 21.72 -0.25 18.86
N ARG A 267 21.32 0.72 18.02
CA ARG A 267 19.93 0.88 17.56
C ARG A 267 19.54 -0.13 16.48
N ALA A 268 20.49 -0.56 15.66
CA ALA A 268 20.27 -1.65 14.71
C ALA A 268 20.21 -3.01 15.44
N THR A 269 20.75 -3.11 16.66
CA THR A 269 20.80 -4.34 17.45
C THR A 269 19.70 -4.49 18.50
N TYR A 270 18.63 -3.67 18.48
CA TYR A 270 17.48 -3.94 19.34
C TYR A 270 16.95 -5.35 19.06
N ASN A 271 16.49 -6.06 20.10
CA ASN A 271 16.06 -7.44 19.96
C ASN A 271 14.93 -7.60 18.93
N MET A 272 15.10 -8.53 17.99
CA MET A 272 14.25 -8.76 16.81
C MET A 272 14.16 -7.55 15.85
N ASN A 273 15.18 -6.69 15.89
CA ASN A 273 15.25 -5.38 15.25
C ASN A 273 14.11 -4.44 15.71
N GLY A 274 14.28 -3.14 15.46
CA GLY A 274 13.21 -2.16 15.62
C GLY A 274 12.75 -1.64 14.26
N THR A 275 11.50 -1.18 14.23
CA THR A 275 11.07 -0.19 13.24
C THR A 275 11.58 1.17 13.71
N THR A 276 12.67 1.65 13.13
CA THR A 276 13.50 2.69 13.76
C THR A 276 13.67 3.92 12.88
N GLN A 277 13.05 5.01 13.31
CA GLN A 277 13.24 6.32 12.67
C GLN A 277 14.69 6.80 12.79
N PRO A 278 15.26 7.40 11.73
CA PRO A 278 16.59 7.99 11.79
C PRO A 278 16.70 9.03 12.90
N THR A 279 17.87 9.14 13.54
CA THR A 279 18.14 10.22 14.52
C THR A 279 19.45 10.94 14.22
N GLN A 280 19.81 11.90 15.09
CA GLN A 280 21.10 12.58 15.04
C GLN A 280 22.27 11.72 15.56
N LYS A 281 22.06 10.41 15.80
CA LYS A 281 23.16 9.49 16.12
C LYS A 281 24.17 9.50 14.97
N ILE A 282 25.42 9.78 15.32
CA ILE A 282 26.55 9.73 14.40
C ILE A 282 27.00 8.28 14.25
N VAL A 283 27.17 7.81 13.02
CA VAL A 283 27.67 6.47 12.70
C VAL A 283 29.17 6.37 12.93
N GLN A 284 29.61 5.25 13.49
CA GLN A 284 30.99 4.99 13.89
C GLN A 284 31.58 3.78 13.16
N ARG A 285 32.91 3.72 13.09
CA ARG A 285 33.62 2.52 12.61
C ARG A 285 33.23 1.29 13.44
N GLY A 286 33.02 0.17 12.77
CA GLY A 286 32.65 -1.14 13.33
C GLY A 286 31.15 -1.34 13.51
N GLU A 287 30.34 -0.31 13.32
CA GLU A 287 28.89 -0.40 13.47
C GLU A 287 28.22 -1.05 12.25
N ASN A 288 27.16 -1.80 12.53
CA ASN A 288 26.20 -2.20 11.51
C ASN A 288 25.17 -1.08 11.31
N ILE A 289 24.73 -0.91 10.07
CA ILE A 289 23.68 0.03 9.68
C ILE A 289 22.62 -0.75 8.91
N ILE A 290 21.35 -0.52 9.26
CA ILE A 290 20.19 -0.94 8.50
C ILE A 290 19.64 0.29 7.81
N VAL A 291 19.43 0.23 6.50
CA VAL A 291 18.79 1.27 5.70
C VAL A 291 17.58 0.64 5.01
N ASP A 292 16.39 1.18 5.25
CA ASP A 292 15.12 0.67 4.73
C ASP A 292 14.34 1.77 4.02
N LEU A 293 14.08 1.56 2.72
CA LEU A 293 13.56 2.59 1.80
C LEU A 293 12.25 2.15 1.16
N HIS A 294 11.26 3.05 1.21
CA HIS A 294 9.88 2.77 0.80
C HIS A 294 9.38 3.72 -0.30
N PRO A 295 9.82 3.62 -1.57
CA PRO A 295 9.27 4.45 -2.64
C PRO A 295 7.83 4.08 -2.98
N LEU A 296 7.09 5.05 -3.53
CA LEU A 296 5.78 4.85 -4.14
C LEU A 296 5.81 5.37 -5.58
N TYR A 297 5.50 4.50 -6.55
CA TYR A 297 5.44 4.87 -7.96
C TYR A 297 4.06 4.53 -8.54
N GLN A 298 3.29 5.55 -8.93
CA GLN A 298 1.93 5.41 -9.44
C GLN A 298 1.03 4.53 -8.56
N LEU A 299 1.04 4.77 -7.24
CA LEU A 299 0.37 3.98 -6.21
C LEU A 299 0.93 2.57 -5.94
N TYR A 300 2.05 2.16 -6.53
CA TYR A 300 2.69 0.88 -6.23
C TYR A 300 3.96 1.10 -5.41
N PRO A 301 4.04 0.57 -4.18
CA PRO A 301 5.21 0.74 -3.35
C PRO A 301 6.30 -0.29 -3.68
N SER A 302 7.50 -0.01 -3.21
CA SER A 302 8.52 -1.02 -2.92
C SER A 302 8.90 -0.92 -1.46
N ASP A 303 9.54 -1.97 -0.98
CA ASP A 303 9.96 -2.15 0.41
C ASP A 303 11.32 -2.86 0.37
N LEU A 304 12.40 -2.09 0.56
CA LEU A 304 13.77 -2.59 0.36
C LEU A 304 14.68 -2.15 1.51
N ALA A 305 15.15 -3.15 2.25
CA ALA A 305 16.13 -2.98 3.31
C ALA A 305 17.50 -3.53 2.87
N HIS A 306 18.56 -2.80 3.19
CA HIS A 306 19.94 -3.24 2.98
C HIS A 306 20.81 -3.01 4.21
N ASN A 307 21.79 -3.89 4.40
CA ASN A 307 22.63 -3.93 5.59
C ASN A 307 24.08 -3.58 5.26
N PHE A 308 24.65 -2.66 6.02
CA PHE A 308 26.04 -2.23 5.91
C PHE A 308 26.82 -2.50 7.19
N ILE A 309 28.12 -2.75 7.08
CA ILE A 309 29.08 -2.64 8.19
C ILE A 309 30.20 -1.68 7.79
N LEU A 310 30.52 -0.74 8.68
CA LEU A 310 31.58 0.24 8.47
C LEU A 310 32.92 -0.29 8.95
N GLY A 311 33.83 -0.58 8.05
CA GLY A 311 35.12 -1.21 8.33
C GLY A 311 35.02 -2.73 8.50
N LYS A 312 36.10 -3.33 9.01
CA LYS A 312 36.24 -4.79 9.07
C LYS A 312 35.23 -5.44 10.03
N PRO A 313 34.37 -6.37 9.55
CA PRO A 313 33.43 -7.07 10.42
C PRO A 313 34.14 -8.03 11.38
N THR A 314 33.62 -8.11 12.60
CA THR A 314 34.03 -9.09 13.62
C THR A 314 33.62 -10.51 13.23
N LEU A 315 34.18 -11.52 13.89
CA LEU A 315 33.78 -12.92 13.64
C LEU A 315 32.30 -13.16 13.94
N GLU A 316 31.76 -12.55 15.00
CA GLU A 316 30.35 -12.71 15.36
C GLU A 316 29.41 -11.99 14.38
N GLN A 317 29.80 -10.81 13.87
CA GLN A 317 29.07 -10.13 12.80
C GLN A 317 29.04 -10.95 11.50
N LYS A 318 30.13 -11.65 11.17
CA LYS A 318 30.14 -12.56 10.02
C LYS A 318 29.21 -13.76 10.21
N LYS A 319 29.23 -14.39 11.39
CA LYS A 319 28.37 -15.55 11.68
C LYS A 319 26.88 -15.23 11.53
N ILE A 320 26.42 -14.10 12.09
CA ILE A 320 25.03 -13.67 11.92
C ILE A 320 24.73 -13.25 10.48
N ALA A 321 25.69 -12.68 9.75
CA ALA A 321 25.52 -12.38 8.32
C ALA A 321 25.32 -13.65 7.47
N ASP A 322 26.11 -14.70 7.74
CA ASP A 322 25.98 -15.98 7.04
C ASP A 322 24.64 -16.65 7.35
N ALA A 323 24.21 -16.61 8.62
CA ALA A 323 22.90 -17.11 9.04
C ALA A 323 21.73 -16.32 8.41
N TYR A 324 21.89 -15.00 8.31
CA TYR A 324 20.93 -14.11 7.66
C TYR A 324 20.76 -14.50 6.19
N LEU A 325 21.88 -14.61 5.47
CA LEU A 325 21.88 -14.93 4.05
C LEU A 325 21.21 -16.29 3.78
N ALA A 326 21.61 -17.32 4.51
CA ALA A 326 21.03 -18.66 4.37
C ALA A 326 19.52 -18.67 4.66
N THR A 327 19.06 -17.86 5.62
CA THR A 327 17.63 -17.74 5.96
C THR A 327 16.87 -16.94 4.91
N ALA A 328 17.43 -15.80 4.45
CA ALA A 328 16.85 -14.96 3.40
C ALA A 328 16.65 -15.73 2.10
N GLU A 329 17.67 -16.48 1.66
CA GLU A 329 17.56 -17.37 0.49
C GLU A 329 16.49 -18.46 0.69
N THR A 330 16.35 -18.96 1.91
CA THR A 330 15.31 -19.95 2.25
C THR A 330 13.91 -19.34 2.12
N ILE A 331 13.72 -18.09 2.57
CA ILE A 331 12.45 -17.37 2.42
C ILE A 331 12.12 -17.21 0.93
N VAL A 332 13.02 -16.58 0.16
CA VAL A 332 12.81 -16.31 -1.27
C VAL A 332 12.54 -17.60 -2.06
N ARG A 333 13.30 -18.67 -1.81
CA ARG A 333 13.10 -19.97 -2.49
C ARG A 333 11.73 -20.59 -2.20
N ASN A 334 11.18 -20.37 -1.01
CA ASN A 334 9.91 -20.95 -0.59
C ASN A 334 8.69 -20.09 -0.97
N PHE A 335 8.88 -18.89 -1.50
CA PHE A 335 7.83 -18.10 -2.15
C PHE A 335 7.49 -18.67 -3.52
N LYS A 336 6.98 -19.89 -3.51
CA LYS A 336 6.72 -20.74 -4.65
C LYS A 336 5.23 -21.05 -4.73
N ALA A 337 4.67 -20.98 -5.93
CA ALA A 337 3.28 -21.32 -6.16
C ALA A 337 2.99 -22.76 -5.71
N GLY A 338 1.88 -22.95 -4.98
CA GLY A 338 1.46 -24.22 -4.39
C GLY A 338 1.91 -24.45 -2.95
N ASN A 339 2.88 -23.69 -2.44
CA ASN A 339 3.26 -23.77 -1.03
C ASN A 339 2.18 -23.13 -0.14
N LYS A 340 1.86 -23.74 0.99
CA LYS A 340 1.04 -23.10 2.02
C LYS A 340 1.89 -22.16 2.86
N VAL A 341 1.32 -21.04 3.26
CA VAL A 341 1.95 -20.06 4.16
C VAL A 341 2.49 -20.70 5.43
N GLY A 342 1.74 -21.61 6.06
CA GLY A 342 2.19 -22.30 7.27
C GLY A 342 3.41 -23.20 7.04
N ASP A 343 3.52 -23.83 5.87
CA ASP A 343 4.66 -24.68 5.50
C ASP A 343 5.91 -23.84 5.21
N VAL A 344 5.73 -22.69 4.55
CA VAL A 344 6.81 -21.71 4.34
C VAL A 344 7.32 -21.21 5.70
N HIS A 345 6.42 -20.78 6.58
CA HIS A 345 6.78 -20.30 7.92
C HIS A 345 7.55 -21.36 8.70
N LYS A 346 7.04 -22.61 8.73
CA LYS A 346 7.69 -23.72 9.40
C LYS A 346 9.10 -23.97 8.85
N THR A 347 9.26 -23.99 7.54
CA THR A 347 10.56 -24.23 6.88
C THR A 347 11.60 -23.19 7.30
N VAL A 348 11.20 -21.92 7.38
CA VAL A 348 12.09 -20.83 7.80
C VAL A 348 12.41 -20.92 9.30
N MET A 349 11.43 -21.25 10.15
CA MET A 349 11.66 -21.49 11.58
C MET A 349 12.61 -22.66 11.84
N ASP A 350 12.47 -23.76 11.10
CA ASP A 350 13.37 -24.91 11.18
C ASP A 350 14.80 -24.50 10.81
N LYS A 351 14.96 -23.70 9.74
CA LYS A 351 16.27 -23.19 9.33
C LYS A 351 16.90 -22.27 10.38
N LEU A 352 16.12 -21.36 10.95
CA LEU A 352 16.58 -20.50 12.05
C LEU A 352 16.96 -21.30 13.30
N THR A 353 16.24 -22.39 13.59
CA THR A 353 16.55 -23.27 14.72
C THR A 353 17.85 -24.03 14.48
N GLU A 354 18.05 -24.57 13.28
CA GLU A 354 19.30 -25.22 12.84
C GLU A 354 20.50 -24.28 13.00
N LEU A 355 20.34 -23.01 12.61
CA LEU A 355 21.40 -21.99 12.70
C LEU A 355 21.57 -21.40 14.11
N GLY A 356 20.65 -21.67 15.05
CA GLY A 356 20.69 -21.14 16.42
C GLY A 356 20.15 -19.72 16.59
N TYR A 357 19.40 -19.19 15.60
CA TYR A 357 18.91 -17.80 15.59
C TYR A 357 17.39 -17.62 15.76
N ALA A 358 16.63 -18.70 15.99
CA ALA A 358 15.18 -18.62 16.18
C ALA A 358 14.75 -17.69 17.33
N GLY A 359 15.48 -17.69 18.45
CA GLY A 359 15.19 -16.81 19.60
C GLY A 359 15.58 -15.33 19.39
N TYR A 360 16.32 -15.04 18.32
CA TYR A 360 16.83 -13.71 17.96
C TYR A 360 16.05 -13.08 16.80
N THR A 361 14.97 -13.73 16.37
CA THR A 361 14.25 -13.41 15.13
C THR A 361 12.75 -13.29 15.37
N ILE A 362 12.12 -12.29 14.78
CA ILE A 362 10.65 -12.22 14.76
C ILE A 362 10.08 -13.39 13.93
N PRO A 363 9.10 -14.16 14.42
CA PRO A 363 8.58 -15.32 13.69
C PRO A 363 7.53 -14.92 12.62
N SER A 364 7.91 -13.99 11.75
CA SER A 364 7.15 -13.52 10.58
C SER A 364 8.14 -13.38 9.43
N PHE A 365 7.77 -13.85 8.23
CA PHE A 365 8.74 -13.99 7.12
C PHE A 365 8.33 -13.35 5.80
N GLY A 366 7.24 -12.61 5.82
CA GLY A 366 6.82 -11.81 4.68
C GLY A 366 5.40 -11.30 4.79
N HIS A 367 5.02 -10.46 3.84
CA HIS A 367 3.67 -9.94 3.70
C HIS A 367 3.36 -9.47 2.28
N GLY A 368 2.09 -9.59 1.90
CA GLY A 368 1.61 -9.17 0.57
C GLY A 368 1.94 -7.71 0.24
N LEU A 369 2.39 -7.49 -1.00
CA LEU A 369 2.66 -6.19 -1.60
C LEU A 369 1.79 -6.01 -2.84
N GLY A 370 1.28 -4.81 -3.07
CA GLY A 370 0.44 -4.51 -4.22
C GLY A 370 0.11 -3.03 -4.30
N VAL A 371 -1.16 -2.66 -4.43
CA VAL A 371 -1.53 -1.24 -4.52
C VAL A 371 -1.38 -0.51 -3.16
N PHE A 372 -1.27 0.82 -3.22
CA PHE A 372 -1.13 1.70 -2.06
C PHE A 372 -2.18 1.43 -0.98
N GLY A 373 -1.75 1.53 0.28
CA GLY A 373 -2.50 1.06 1.44
C GLY A 373 -1.99 -0.25 2.01
N HIS A 374 -1.00 -0.87 1.34
CA HIS A 374 -0.22 -2.04 1.74
C HIS A 374 -1.11 -3.25 2.03
N GLU A 375 -1.17 -4.20 1.11
CA GLU A 375 -2.16 -5.27 1.15
C GLU A 375 -2.01 -6.17 2.38
N TRP A 376 -0.78 -6.34 2.93
CA TRP A 376 -0.42 -7.16 4.10
C TRP A 376 -0.95 -8.62 4.06
N TYR A 377 -1.60 -9.02 2.97
CA TYR A 377 -2.35 -10.24 2.79
C TYR A 377 -1.74 -11.10 1.65
N PRO A 378 -1.47 -12.38 1.92
CA PRO A 378 -1.32 -12.97 3.24
C PRO A 378 -0.08 -12.38 3.93
N ALA A 379 0.06 -12.66 5.22
CA ALA A 379 1.37 -12.58 5.85
C ALA A 379 1.92 -13.98 6.05
N ILE A 380 3.24 -14.10 5.97
CA ILE A 380 3.93 -15.36 6.18
C ILE A 380 4.12 -15.61 7.68
N ILE A 381 3.01 -15.98 8.32
CA ILE A 381 2.92 -16.33 9.74
C ILE A 381 2.03 -17.57 9.90
N SER A 382 2.40 -18.46 10.82
CA SER A 382 1.61 -19.66 11.11
C SER A 382 0.52 -19.38 12.15
N ASN A 383 -0.55 -18.69 11.75
CA ASN A 383 -1.77 -18.50 12.56
C ASN A 383 -3.02 -19.05 11.83
N ASP A 384 -4.16 -19.10 12.51
CA ASP A 384 -5.42 -19.60 11.94
C ASP A 384 -5.90 -18.82 10.70
N GLU A 385 -5.50 -17.56 10.58
CA GLU A 385 -5.92 -16.66 9.50
C GLU A 385 -5.19 -16.94 8.19
N PHE A 386 -3.88 -17.20 8.24
CA PHE A 386 -3.03 -17.29 7.06
C PHE A 386 -2.45 -18.67 6.79
N ARG A 387 -2.31 -19.56 7.78
CA ARG A 387 -1.55 -20.82 7.64
C ARG A 387 -1.97 -21.69 6.45
N ASP A 388 -3.26 -21.67 6.10
CA ASP A 388 -3.86 -22.50 5.06
C ASP A 388 -3.96 -21.80 3.69
N VAL A 389 -3.55 -20.51 3.61
CA VAL A 389 -3.45 -19.80 2.33
C VAL A 389 -2.36 -20.44 1.49
N VAL A 390 -2.69 -20.76 0.24
CA VAL A 390 -1.75 -21.30 -0.76
C VAL A 390 -1.22 -20.13 -1.58
N LEU A 391 0.10 -20.01 -1.67
CA LEU A 391 0.75 -19.03 -2.54
C LEU A 391 0.44 -19.35 -4.01
N GLU A 392 0.01 -18.34 -4.76
CA GLU A 392 -0.34 -18.47 -6.19
C GLU A 392 0.66 -17.72 -7.07
N GLU A 393 0.78 -18.13 -8.33
CA GLU A 393 1.63 -17.42 -9.30
C GLU A 393 1.14 -15.98 -9.49
N ASN A 394 2.06 -15.04 -9.64
CA ASN A 394 1.80 -13.60 -9.74
C ASN A 394 1.32 -12.92 -8.45
N VAL A 395 1.40 -13.60 -7.31
CA VAL A 395 1.38 -12.94 -6.00
C VAL A 395 2.73 -12.26 -5.78
N VAL A 396 2.74 -11.10 -5.13
CA VAL A 396 3.98 -10.44 -4.70
C VAL A 396 3.97 -10.33 -3.19
N GLU A 397 5.01 -10.88 -2.57
CA GLU A 397 5.27 -10.81 -1.14
C GLU A 397 6.53 -9.97 -0.93
N VAL A 398 6.57 -9.14 0.11
CA VAL A 398 7.85 -8.66 0.63
C VAL A 398 8.44 -9.80 1.45
N ALA A 399 9.57 -10.34 1.03
CA ALA A 399 10.34 -11.27 1.84
C ALA A 399 10.90 -10.51 3.03
N PHE A 400 10.60 -10.98 4.23
CA PHE A 400 10.89 -10.26 5.47
C PHE A 400 11.74 -11.10 6.41
N LEU A 401 12.77 -10.51 7.01
CA LEU A 401 13.57 -11.14 8.06
C LEU A 401 14.11 -10.07 8.99
N ALA A 402 13.79 -10.17 10.29
CA ALA A 402 14.36 -9.32 11.32
C ALA A 402 15.15 -10.16 12.30
N MET A 403 16.47 -10.24 12.11
CA MET A 403 17.34 -11.05 12.94
C MET A 403 18.42 -10.20 13.59
N SER A 404 18.46 -10.19 14.92
CA SER A 404 19.44 -9.39 15.66
C SER A 404 19.95 -10.12 16.88
N VAL A 405 21.25 -10.06 17.12
CA VAL A 405 21.81 -10.36 18.43
C VAL A 405 22.18 -9.04 19.11
N PRO A 406 21.52 -8.69 20.24
CA PRO A 406 21.79 -7.43 20.94
C PRO A 406 23.27 -7.20 21.24
N GLY A 407 23.75 -6.01 20.90
CA GLY A 407 25.16 -5.63 21.06
C GLY A 407 26.13 -6.21 20.03
N ILE A 408 25.69 -7.08 19.10
CA ILE A 408 26.54 -7.66 18.06
C ILE A 408 26.20 -7.08 16.68
N CYS A 409 25.01 -7.38 16.16
CA CYS A 409 24.57 -6.99 14.83
C CYS A 409 23.06 -7.19 14.69
N GLY A 410 22.39 -6.32 13.95
CA GLY A 410 21.06 -6.57 13.40
C GLY A 410 21.12 -6.69 11.89
N MET A 411 20.31 -7.60 11.34
CA MET A 411 20.15 -7.81 9.91
C MET A 411 18.67 -7.74 9.55
N ARG A 412 18.35 -6.92 8.55
CA ARG A 412 16.99 -6.76 8.02
C ARG A 412 16.92 -7.25 6.59
N LEU A 413 15.90 -8.02 6.26
CA LEU A 413 15.46 -8.24 4.89
C LEU A 413 14.09 -7.60 4.77
N GLU A 414 13.97 -6.73 3.77
CA GLU A 414 12.73 -6.39 3.08
C GLU A 414 13.13 -6.45 1.60
N CYS A 415 12.51 -7.31 0.80
CA CYS A 415 12.64 -7.23 -0.66
C CYS A 415 11.36 -7.75 -1.31
N PRO A 416 10.79 -7.06 -2.30
CA PRO A 416 9.63 -7.56 -3.03
C PRO A 416 10.01 -8.77 -3.89
N VAL A 417 9.22 -9.83 -3.79
CA VAL A 417 9.43 -11.11 -4.44
C VAL A 417 8.14 -11.54 -5.13
N LEU A 418 8.23 -11.77 -6.43
CA LEU A 418 7.17 -12.36 -7.24
C LEU A 418 7.16 -13.88 -7.03
N VAL A 419 6.02 -14.42 -6.62
CA VAL A 419 5.80 -15.86 -6.51
C VAL A 419 5.70 -16.46 -7.91
N THR A 420 6.57 -17.43 -8.21
CA THR A 420 6.56 -18.18 -9.47
C THR A 420 6.37 -19.67 -9.20
N LYS A 421 6.19 -20.47 -10.27
CA LYS A 421 6.13 -21.94 -10.17
C LYS A 421 7.43 -22.59 -9.67
N ASP A 422 8.57 -21.92 -9.80
CA ASP A 422 9.91 -22.49 -9.52
C ASP A 422 10.54 -21.94 -8.23
N GLY A 423 9.94 -20.91 -7.62
CA GLY A 423 10.42 -20.21 -6.44
C GLY A 423 10.07 -18.73 -6.48
N GLY A 424 10.65 -17.93 -5.59
CA GLY A 424 10.51 -16.48 -5.63
C GLY A 424 11.48 -15.84 -6.62
N GLU A 425 10.99 -14.87 -7.39
CA GLU A 425 11.81 -13.96 -8.19
C GLU A 425 11.88 -12.60 -7.49
N MET A 426 13.06 -12.19 -7.04
CA MET A 426 13.26 -10.84 -6.49
C MET A 426 12.97 -9.78 -7.56
N LEU A 427 12.16 -8.79 -7.21
CA LEU A 427 11.93 -7.61 -8.05
C LEU A 427 13.06 -6.59 -7.89
N CYS A 428 13.71 -6.58 -6.72
CA CYS A 428 14.89 -5.79 -6.42
C CYS A 428 16.14 -6.45 -7.05
N LYS A 429 17.13 -5.63 -7.47
CA LYS A 429 18.44 -6.07 -7.97
C LYS A 429 19.55 -5.95 -6.92
N THR A 430 19.30 -5.22 -5.85
CA THR A 430 20.18 -5.17 -4.68
C THR A 430 20.41 -6.61 -4.18
N PRO A 431 21.67 -7.07 -4.11
CA PRO A 431 21.96 -8.44 -3.74
C PRO A 431 21.61 -8.73 -2.28
N LEU A 432 21.17 -9.96 -2.01
CA LEU A 432 21.06 -10.49 -0.64
C LEU A 432 22.47 -10.71 -0.08
N GLU A 433 23.10 -9.66 0.43
CA GLU A 433 24.41 -9.76 1.06
C GLU A 433 24.62 -8.68 2.11
N LEU A 434 25.51 -8.94 3.05
CA LEU A 434 26.06 -7.89 3.89
C LEU A 434 27.09 -7.09 3.07
N THR A 435 26.86 -5.78 2.92
CA THR A 435 27.87 -4.89 2.32
C THR A 435 28.85 -4.39 3.38
N VAL A 436 30.13 -4.65 3.18
CA VAL A 436 31.21 -4.08 4.01
C VAL A 436 31.81 -2.88 3.29
N LEU A 437 31.86 -1.73 3.97
CA LEU A 437 32.46 -0.51 3.44
C LEU A 437 33.83 -0.28 4.09
N ASP A 438 34.87 -0.11 3.27
CA ASP A 438 36.23 0.18 3.75
C ASP A 438 36.39 1.69 3.98
N VAL A 439 35.72 2.18 5.02
CA VAL A 439 35.69 3.59 5.45
C VAL A 439 36.26 3.75 6.83
#